data_AF-A0A9P7A733-F1
#
_entry.id   AF-A0A9P7A733-F1
#
_cell.length_a   1.000
_cell.length_b   1.000
_cell.length_c   1.000
_cell.angle_alpha   90.00
_cell.angle_beta   90.00
_cell.angle_gamma   90.00
#
_symmetry.space_group_name_H-M   'P 1'
#
loop_
_entity.id
_entity.type
_entity.pdbx_description
1 polymer ?
#
loop_
_entity_poly.entity_id
_entity_poly.type
_entity_poly.pdbx_seq_one_letter_code
_entity_poly.pdbx_strand_id
1 'polypeptide(L)'
;MPTSDEESDHARQRLNLDAKTHMLKVQVPTEDSSLIAWIIPAPVAMGLLPVGYGTHTCPAYDPDKDRIIMLKDSWWVSLPHILPEGETYKQLKAANIVNVTTCIACHDVSSIPQQLLQSIKHSSTYLAYPHETLTPHSHYHLVLDVVSKALTNFPRSHQLVEVVQDTLLAHKDAYEKQAYYTETSLSWSLQRVLDNQPAWGPDNSCQPT
;
A
#
# COMPACT_ATOMS: atom_id res chain seq x y z
N MET A 1 2.38 16.07 10.30
CA MET A 1 1.85 16.79 11.49
C MET A 1 1.62 15.77 12.59
N PRO A 2 1.86 16.10 13.87
CA PRO A 2 1.50 15.21 14.97
C PRO A 2 -0.02 14.98 14.95
N THR A 3 -0.45 13.72 15.05
CA THR A 3 -1.86 13.38 15.32
C THR A 3 -2.25 13.88 16.70
N SER A 4 -3.51 14.28 16.88
CA SER A 4 -4.06 14.49 18.24
C SER A 4 -4.02 13.17 19.01
N ASP A 5 -3.87 13.24 20.33
CA ASP A 5 -3.86 12.04 21.20
C ASP A 5 -5.20 11.28 21.09
N GLU A 6 -6.34 12.00 21.06
CA GLU A 6 -7.68 11.42 20.91
C GLU A 6 -7.87 10.69 19.57
N GLU A 7 -7.42 11.31 18.47
CA GLU A 7 -7.45 10.71 17.13
C GLU A 7 -6.59 9.43 17.08
N SER A 8 -5.43 9.47 17.74
CA SER A 8 -4.50 8.34 17.80
C SER A 8 -5.07 7.18 18.61
N ASP A 9 -5.69 7.46 19.76
CA ASP A 9 -6.32 6.44 20.60
C ASP A 9 -7.49 5.76 19.89
N HIS A 10 -8.31 6.55 19.21
CA HIS A 10 -9.42 6.02 18.43
C HIS A 10 -8.91 5.14 17.28
N ALA A 11 -7.89 5.59 16.54
CA ALA A 11 -7.28 4.80 15.47
C ALA A 11 -6.69 3.48 16.00
N ARG A 12 -6.02 3.48 17.15
CA ARG A 12 -5.50 2.25 17.79
C ARG A 12 -6.61 1.27 18.11
N GLN A 13 -7.72 1.76 18.67
CA GLN A 13 -8.88 0.91 18.97
C GLN A 13 -9.47 0.29 17.70
N ARG A 14 -9.64 1.07 16.63
CA ARG A 14 -10.20 0.60 15.36
C ARG A 14 -9.27 -0.40 14.66
N LEU A 15 -7.96 -0.17 14.72
CA LEU A 15 -6.94 -1.06 14.13
C LEU A 15 -6.58 -2.25 15.03
N ASN A 16 -7.13 -2.32 16.25
CA ASN A 16 -6.81 -3.30 17.29
C ASN A 16 -5.31 -3.37 17.62
N LEU A 17 -4.69 -2.21 17.82
CA LEU A 17 -3.27 -2.05 18.12
C LEU A 17 -3.04 -1.80 19.62
N ASP A 18 -1.81 -2.08 20.09
CA ASP A 18 -1.41 -1.77 21.47
C ASP A 18 -1.47 -0.25 21.74
N ALA A 19 -1.85 0.13 22.96
CA ALA A 19 -1.98 1.53 23.38
C ALA A 19 -0.68 2.34 23.23
N LYS A 20 0.48 1.69 23.28
CA LYS A 20 1.80 2.33 23.13
C LYS A 20 2.25 2.47 21.69
N THR A 21 1.49 1.93 20.73
CA THR A 21 1.84 1.99 19.31
C THR A 21 1.88 3.45 18.87
N HIS A 22 3.03 3.89 18.37
CA HIS A 22 3.16 5.24 17.84
C HIS A 22 2.35 5.36 16.54
N MET A 23 1.56 6.43 16.41
CA MET A 23 0.70 6.66 15.25
C MET A 23 1.21 7.89 14.48
N LEU A 24 1.01 7.90 13.16
CA LEU A 24 1.40 8.99 12.27
C LEU A 24 0.21 9.45 11.44
N LYS A 25 0.08 10.76 11.23
CA LYS A 25 -0.86 11.34 10.27
C LYS A 25 -0.17 11.51 8.93
N VAL A 26 -0.63 10.79 7.92
CA VAL A 26 -0.17 10.91 6.53
C VAL A 26 -1.22 11.67 5.73
N GLN A 27 -0.78 12.63 4.93
CA GLN A 27 -1.64 13.35 4.00
C GLN A 27 -1.27 12.96 2.59
N VAL A 28 -2.26 12.56 1.80
CA VAL A 28 -2.09 12.24 0.39
C VAL A 28 -3.05 13.10 -0.41
N PRO A 29 -2.57 13.83 -1.41
CA PRO A 29 -3.45 14.56 -2.31
C PRO A 29 -4.22 13.59 -3.19
N THR A 30 -5.49 13.91 -3.35
CA THR A 30 -6.40 13.27 -4.30
C THR A 30 -6.25 13.96 -5.66
N GLU A 31 -6.87 13.37 -6.69
CA GLU A 31 -6.90 13.94 -8.05
C GLU A 31 -7.44 15.39 -8.08
N ASP A 32 -8.41 15.70 -7.22
CA ASP A 32 -9.00 17.04 -7.09
C ASP A 32 -8.08 18.04 -6.35
N SER A 33 -6.82 17.67 -6.10
CA SER A 33 -5.87 18.41 -5.23
C SER A 33 -6.32 18.58 -3.78
N SER A 34 -7.40 17.90 -3.37
CA SER A 34 -7.84 17.83 -1.99
C SER A 34 -6.93 16.90 -1.20
N LEU A 35 -6.44 17.35 -0.05
CA LEU A 35 -5.63 16.54 0.84
C LEU A 35 -6.54 15.70 1.73
N ILE A 36 -6.40 14.38 1.65
CA ILE A 36 -7.05 13.45 2.58
C ILE A 36 -6.00 13.01 3.60
N ALA A 37 -6.40 13.02 4.87
CA ALA A 37 -5.53 12.62 5.97
C ALA A 37 -5.92 11.24 6.50
N TRP A 38 -4.92 10.38 6.68
CA TRP A 38 -5.09 9.06 7.28
C TRP A 38 -4.16 8.87 8.45
N ILE A 39 -4.56 8.01 9.38
CA ILE A 39 -3.80 7.68 10.57
C ILE A 39 -3.25 6.28 10.42
N ILE A 40 -1.94 6.14 10.42
CA ILE A 40 -1.25 4.85 10.26
C ILE A 40 -0.42 4.52 11.51
N PRO A 41 -0.18 3.24 11.81
CA PRO A 41 0.88 2.88 12.73
C PRO A 41 2.23 3.34 12.17
N ALA A 42 3.10 3.83 13.04
CA ALA A 42 4.45 4.19 12.66
C ALA A 42 5.17 2.95 12.08
N PRO A 43 5.82 3.07 10.91
CA PRO A 43 6.49 1.94 10.31
C PRO A 43 7.58 1.43 11.25
N VAL A 44 7.56 0.12 11.53
CA VAL A 44 8.63 -0.52 12.29
C VAL A 44 9.79 -0.71 11.34
N ALA A 45 10.87 0.06 11.54
CA ALA A 45 12.08 -0.10 10.76
C ALA A 45 12.62 -1.52 10.96
N MET A 46 12.44 -2.38 9.96
CA MET A 46 13.08 -3.69 9.95
C MET A 46 14.56 -3.43 9.73
N GLY A 47 15.38 -3.65 10.77
CA GLY A 47 16.80 -3.24 10.85
C GLY A 47 17.76 -3.94 9.88
N LEU A 48 17.29 -4.34 8.69
CA LEU A 48 18.16 -4.77 7.62
C LEU A 48 18.73 -3.53 6.93
N LEU A 49 20.01 -3.64 6.60
CA LEU A 49 20.93 -2.71 5.93
C LEU A 49 20.33 -1.35 5.52
N PRO A 50 21.04 -0.21 5.73
CA PRO A 50 20.56 1.14 5.40
C PRO A 50 20.37 1.41 3.89
N VAL A 51 20.39 0.36 3.07
CA VAL A 51 20.33 0.37 1.62
C VAL A 51 19.20 -0.56 1.19
N GLY A 52 18.13 0.01 0.62
CA GLY A 52 17.03 -0.77 0.06
C GLY A 52 15.81 0.08 -0.26
N TYR A 53 14.98 -0.44 -1.17
CA TYR A 53 13.64 0.05 -1.45
C TYR A 53 12.66 -0.98 -0.91
N GLY A 54 12.12 -0.74 0.28
CA GLY A 54 11.10 -1.59 0.87
C GLY A 54 9.72 -1.12 0.42
N THR A 55 8.89 -2.04 -0.05
CA THR A 55 7.43 -1.80 -0.07
C THR A 55 6.89 -2.13 1.30
N HIS A 56 6.24 -1.17 1.94
CA HIS A 56 5.58 -1.33 3.22
C HIS A 56 4.09 -1.13 3.05
N THR A 57 3.31 -2.12 3.46
CA THR A 57 1.85 -2.08 3.38
C THR A 57 1.30 -2.13 4.79
N CYS A 58 0.44 -1.18 5.15
CA CYS A 58 -0.13 -1.11 6.48
C CYS A 58 -1.60 -0.66 6.45
N PRO A 59 -2.42 -1.18 7.38
CA PRO A 59 -3.78 -0.68 7.53
C PRO A 59 -3.74 0.76 8.04
N ALA A 60 -4.62 1.59 7.49
CA ALA A 60 -4.75 3.00 7.82
C ALA A 60 -6.19 3.28 8.25
N TYR A 61 -6.36 4.17 9.22
CA TYR A 61 -7.66 4.64 9.67
C TYR A 61 -8.03 5.94 8.95
N ASP A 62 -9.24 5.97 8.39
CA ASP A 62 -9.88 7.10 7.74
C ASP A 62 -10.82 7.79 8.74
N PRO A 63 -10.42 8.91 9.37
CA PRO A 63 -11.22 9.58 10.37
C PRO A 63 -12.48 10.23 9.80
N ASP A 64 -12.48 10.61 8.52
CA ASP A 64 -13.61 11.31 7.89
C ASP A 64 -14.77 10.35 7.58
N LYS A 65 -14.43 9.09 7.24
CA LYS A 65 -15.41 8.05 6.86
C LYS A 65 -15.56 6.94 7.89
N ASP A 66 -14.85 7.01 9.03
CA ASP A 66 -14.78 5.98 10.07
C ASP A 66 -14.61 4.56 9.51
N ARG A 67 -13.56 4.37 8.71
CA ARG A 67 -13.27 3.06 8.09
C ARG A 67 -11.78 2.76 8.08
N ILE A 68 -11.47 1.49 7.91
CA ILE A 68 -10.10 1.02 7.72
C ILE A 68 -9.87 0.85 6.22
N ILE A 69 -8.76 1.39 5.75
CA ILE A 69 -8.27 1.29 4.37
C ILE A 69 -6.86 0.70 4.39
N MET A 70 -6.30 0.43 3.21
CA MET A 70 -4.92 -0.03 3.12
C MET A 70 -4.04 1.06 2.50
N LEU A 71 -2.98 1.45 3.21
CA LEU A 71 -1.91 2.30 2.68
C LEU A 71 -0.75 1.40 2.27
N LYS A 72 -0.40 1.48 1.00
CA LYS A 72 0.82 0.92 0.44
C LYS A 72 1.80 2.05 0.20
N ASP A 73 2.88 2.01 0.94
CA ASP A 73 4.08 2.80 0.79
C ASP A 73 5.06 2.02 -0.09
N SER A 74 5.35 2.52 -1.29
CA SER A 74 6.20 1.83 -2.26
C SER A 74 7.16 2.78 -2.96
N TRP A 75 8.08 2.20 -3.73
CA TRP A 75 9.01 2.94 -4.57
C TRP A 75 8.80 2.48 -6.01
N TRP A 76 8.42 3.40 -6.90
CA TRP A 76 8.24 3.08 -8.32
C TRP A 76 9.39 3.60 -9.15
N VAL A 77 9.65 2.94 -10.27
CA VAL A 77 10.71 3.34 -11.20
C VAL A 77 10.25 4.55 -12.00
N SER A 78 10.84 5.72 -11.71
CA SER A 78 10.48 7.01 -12.30
C SER A 78 11.10 7.18 -13.70
N LEU A 79 10.66 6.36 -14.66
CA LEU A 79 11.05 6.43 -16.07
C LEU A 79 9.84 6.81 -16.95
N PRO A 80 10.04 7.54 -18.08
CA PRO A 80 8.95 8.06 -18.91
C PRO A 80 7.97 7.00 -19.47
N HIS A 81 8.39 5.74 -19.55
CA HIS A 81 7.61 4.65 -20.14
C HIS A 81 7.01 3.70 -19.09
N ILE A 82 7.21 4.00 -17.80
CA ILE A 82 6.68 3.19 -16.72
C ILE A 82 5.49 3.93 -16.14
N LEU A 83 4.33 3.28 -16.18
CA LEU A 83 3.11 3.80 -15.57
C LEU A 83 3.17 3.57 -14.05
N PRO A 84 2.91 4.60 -13.22
CA PRO A 84 2.70 4.41 -11.80
C PRO A 84 1.52 3.47 -11.54
N GLU A 85 1.62 2.66 -10.49
CA GLU A 85 0.60 1.66 -10.12
C GLU A 85 -0.80 2.29 -9.94
N GLY A 86 -0.89 3.49 -9.37
CA GLY A 86 -2.18 4.17 -9.22
C GLY A 86 -2.86 4.47 -10.55
N GLU A 87 -2.10 4.78 -11.62
CA GLU A 87 -2.67 4.98 -12.95
C GLU A 87 -3.16 3.67 -13.57
N THR A 88 -2.52 2.56 -13.26
CA THR A 88 -3.03 1.23 -13.63
C THR A 88 -4.40 0.98 -12.98
N TYR A 89 -4.57 1.27 -11.69
CA TYR A 89 -5.88 1.14 -11.03
C TYR A 89 -6.96 2.00 -11.68
N LYS A 90 -6.62 3.22 -12.15
CA LYS A 90 -7.59 4.07 -12.87
C LYS A 90 -8.00 3.48 -14.20
N GLN A 91 -7.06 2.94 -14.97
CA GLN A 91 -7.36 2.26 -16.24
C GLN A 91 -8.26 1.05 -16.02
N LEU A 92 -7.95 0.23 -15.00
CA LEU A 92 -8.77 -0.94 -14.64
C LEU A 92 -10.18 -0.53 -14.20
N LYS A 93 -10.31 0.54 -13.41
CA LYS A 93 -11.59 1.09 -13.00
C LYS A 93 -12.39 1.64 -14.18
N ALA A 94 -11.75 2.39 -15.08
CA ALA A 94 -12.40 2.94 -16.27
C ALA A 94 -12.89 1.84 -17.23
N ALA A 95 -12.16 0.74 -17.34
CA ALA A 95 -12.55 -0.45 -18.09
C ALA A 95 -13.60 -1.32 -17.36
N ASN A 96 -13.98 -0.95 -16.13
CA ASN A 96 -14.87 -1.73 -15.26
C ASN A 96 -14.43 -3.19 -15.14
N ILE A 97 -13.14 -3.42 -14.83
CA ILE A 97 -12.60 -4.76 -14.64
C ILE A 97 -13.17 -5.37 -13.35
N VAL A 98 -13.61 -6.62 -13.42
CA VAL A 98 -14.13 -7.36 -12.26
C VAL A 98 -13.02 -7.67 -11.24
N ASN A 99 -13.39 -7.79 -9.96
CA ASN A 99 -12.50 -8.22 -8.88
C ASN A 99 -11.21 -7.38 -8.72
N VAL A 100 -11.24 -6.11 -9.14
CA VAL A 100 -10.17 -5.14 -8.90
C VAL A 100 -10.57 -4.19 -7.79
N THR A 101 -9.67 -4.03 -6.83
CA THR A 101 -9.83 -3.10 -5.70
C THR A 101 -9.84 -1.65 -6.17
N THR A 102 -10.59 -0.76 -5.48
CA THR A 102 -10.62 0.64 -5.87
C THR A 102 -9.46 1.40 -5.24
N CYS A 103 -8.64 2.03 -6.08
CA CYS A 103 -7.69 3.05 -5.63
C CYS A 103 -8.45 4.32 -5.22
N ILE A 104 -8.32 4.74 -3.97
CA ILE A 104 -8.93 5.95 -3.40
C ILE A 104 -8.08 7.17 -3.73
N ALA A 105 -6.77 7.08 -3.47
CA ALA A 105 -5.82 8.12 -3.84
C ALA A 105 -4.45 7.51 -4.07
N CYS A 106 -3.65 8.20 -4.88
CA CYS A 106 -2.30 7.79 -5.17
C CYS A 106 -1.45 9.02 -5.51
N HIS A 107 -0.26 9.13 -4.93
CA HIS A 107 0.60 10.29 -5.17
C HIS A 107 2.08 10.02 -4.86
N ASP A 108 2.96 10.72 -5.57
CA ASP A 108 4.38 10.79 -5.25
C ASP A 108 4.62 11.57 -3.96
N VAL A 109 5.42 11.04 -3.05
CA VAL A 109 5.78 11.71 -1.80
C VAL A 109 6.83 12.78 -2.08
N SER A 110 6.39 13.89 -2.66
CA SER A 110 7.22 15.00 -3.12
C SER A 110 7.57 15.99 -2.00
N SER A 111 7.00 15.81 -0.80
CA SER A 111 6.97 16.81 0.26
C SER A 111 8.22 16.86 1.15
N ILE A 112 9.15 15.90 1.07
CA ILE A 112 10.37 15.88 1.88
C ILE A 112 11.59 15.48 1.03
N PRO A 113 12.61 16.35 0.86
CA PRO A 113 13.81 16.04 0.08
C PRO A 113 14.51 14.75 0.51
N GLN A 114 14.41 14.35 1.77
CA GLN A 114 14.99 13.14 2.35
C GLN A 114 14.27 11.84 1.90
N GLN A 115 13.04 11.94 1.37
CA GLN A 115 12.28 10.80 0.85
C GLN A 115 12.47 10.61 -0.67
N LEU A 116 13.24 11.47 -1.32
CA LEU A 116 13.72 11.25 -2.68
C LEU A 116 15.00 10.41 -2.65
N LEU A 117 15.21 9.56 -3.65
CA LEU A 117 16.47 8.84 -3.80
C LEU A 117 17.64 9.82 -3.96
N GLN A 118 18.41 10.02 -2.88
CA GLN A 118 19.54 10.96 -2.89
C GLN A 118 20.69 10.46 -3.78
N SER A 119 20.81 9.14 -3.95
CA SER A 119 21.88 8.52 -4.74
C SER A 119 21.91 9.01 -6.19
N ILE A 120 20.74 9.31 -6.79
CA ILE A 120 20.68 9.91 -8.14
C ILE A 120 21.35 11.28 -8.15
N LYS A 121 21.12 12.13 -7.14
CA LYS A 121 21.73 13.46 -7.07
C LYS A 121 23.26 13.41 -7.00
N HIS A 122 23.80 12.34 -6.42
CA HIS A 122 25.25 12.14 -6.27
C HIS A 122 25.88 11.26 -7.37
N SER A 123 25.09 10.79 -8.34
CA SER A 123 25.55 9.95 -9.46
C SER A 123 26.58 10.64 -10.37
N SER A 124 26.62 11.97 -10.38
CA SER A 124 27.58 12.76 -11.17
C SER A 124 28.78 13.24 -10.35
N THR A 125 28.91 12.82 -9.08
CA THR A 125 30.05 13.20 -8.24
C THR A 125 31.29 12.41 -8.63
N TYR A 126 32.48 12.96 -8.35
CA TYR A 126 33.77 12.32 -8.66
C TYR A 126 33.99 10.97 -7.94
N LEU A 127 33.19 10.67 -6.90
CA LEU A 127 33.20 9.41 -6.16
C LEU A 127 32.23 8.37 -6.74
N ALA A 128 31.37 8.76 -7.69
CA ALA A 128 30.42 7.84 -8.32
C ALA A 128 31.15 6.94 -9.32
N TYR A 129 30.82 5.64 -9.28
CA TYR A 129 31.39 4.67 -10.21
C TYR A 129 30.84 4.94 -11.62
N PRO A 130 31.68 5.25 -12.63
CA PRO A 130 31.25 5.87 -13.89
C PRO A 130 30.52 4.93 -14.87
N HIS A 131 30.33 3.66 -14.53
CA HIS A 131 29.87 2.64 -15.47
C HIS A 131 28.43 2.13 -15.26
N GLU A 132 27.72 2.58 -14.24
CA GLU A 132 26.34 2.14 -13.98
C GLU A 132 25.38 3.32 -13.85
N THR A 133 24.36 3.35 -14.69
CA THR A 133 23.25 4.29 -14.58
C THR A 133 22.32 3.84 -13.46
N LEU A 134 22.21 4.64 -12.40
CA LEU A 134 21.26 4.38 -11.33
C LEU A 134 19.83 4.50 -11.85
N THR A 135 19.03 3.47 -11.65
CA THR A 135 17.60 3.49 -11.96
C THR A 135 16.88 4.44 -10.99
N PRO A 136 16.20 5.48 -11.48
CA PRO A 136 15.53 6.43 -10.60
C PRO A 136 14.31 5.80 -9.95
N HIS A 137 14.18 5.97 -8.63
CA HIS A 137 13.01 5.53 -7.87
C HIS A 137 12.39 6.73 -7.15
N SER A 138 11.07 6.82 -7.21
CA SER A 138 10.27 7.83 -6.51
C SER A 138 9.41 7.14 -5.46
N HIS A 139 9.37 7.73 -4.26
CA HIS A 139 8.54 7.27 -3.16
C HIS A 139 7.07 7.57 -3.48
N TYR A 140 6.19 6.59 -3.30
CA TYR A 140 4.80 6.61 -3.74
C TYR A 140 3.88 6.08 -2.66
N HIS A 141 2.80 6.82 -2.40
CA HIS A 141 1.69 6.33 -1.59
C HIS A 141 0.55 5.90 -2.52
N LEU A 142 0.08 4.68 -2.32
CA LEU A 142 -1.11 4.13 -2.96
C LEU A 142 -2.10 3.73 -1.86
N VAL A 143 -3.34 4.20 -1.96
CA VAL A 143 -4.38 3.91 -0.97
C VAL A 143 -5.55 3.19 -1.60
N LEU A 144 -5.84 2.03 -1.04
CA LEU A 144 -6.83 1.08 -1.52
C LEU A 144 -8.00 1.01 -0.54
N ASP A 145 -9.21 0.84 -1.04
CA ASP A 145 -10.44 0.77 -0.23
C ASP A 145 -10.67 -0.56 0.48
N VAL A 146 -9.71 -1.48 0.39
CA VAL A 146 -9.82 -2.85 0.94
C VAL A 146 -8.72 -3.11 1.95
N VAL A 147 -9.10 -3.70 3.08
CA VAL A 147 -8.14 -4.26 4.04
C VAL A 147 -7.75 -5.66 3.62
N SER A 148 -6.48 -5.82 3.29
CA SER A 148 -5.88 -7.08 2.89
C SER A 148 -5.62 -8.00 4.09
N LYS A 149 -5.80 -9.31 3.92
CA LYS A 149 -5.36 -10.35 4.89
C LYS A 149 -4.21 -11.15 4.31
N ALA A 150 -3.20 -11.43 5.12
CA ALA A 150 -2.05 -12.22 4.68
C ALA A 150 -2.48 -13.54 4.02
N LEU A 151 -1.84 -13.90 2.90
CA LEU A 151 -2.15 -15.14 2.18
C LEU A 151 -1.85 -16.41 3.01
N THR A 152 -1.12 -16.26 4.11
CA THR A 152 -0.86 -17.33 5.09
C THR A 152 -1.98 -17.50 6.12
N ASN A 153 -2.93 -16.56 6.17
CA ASN A 153 -3.98 -16.51 7.19
C ASN A 153 -5.37 -16.62 6.56
N PHE A 154 -5.74 -17.85 6.19
CA PHE A 154 -7.09 -18.19 5.76
C PHE A 154 -7.71 -19.19 6.73
N PRO A 155 -8.88 -18.90 7.31
CA PRO A 155 -9.62 -19.86 8.14
C PRO A 155 -9.92 -21.19 7.43
N ARG A 156 -10.06 -21.16 6.09
CA ARG A 156 -10.40 -22.33 5.27
C ARG A 156 -9.71 -22.27 3.91
N SER A 157 -9.23 -23.40 3.42
CA SER A 157 -8.52 -23.53 2.14
C SER A 157 -9.33 -23.07 0.92
N HIS A 158 -10.67 -23.20 0.94
CA HIS A 158 -11.49 -22.74 -0.18
C HIS A 158 -11.39 -21.22 -0.41
N GLN A 159 -11.13 -20.42 0.63
CA GLN A 159 -11.00 -18.97 0.47
C GLN A 159 -9.77 -18.60 -0.34
N LEU A 160 -8.68 -19.37 -0.21
CA LEU A 160 -7.50 -19.23 -1.07
C LEU A 160 -7.85 -19.59 -2.53
N VAL A 161 -8.62 -20.65 -2.74
CA VAL A 161 -9.06 -21.05 -4.10
C VAL A 161 -9.96 -19.98 -4.73
N GLU A 162 -10.88 -19.39 -3.96
CA GLU A 162 -11.72 -18.28 -4.42
C GLU A 162 -10.88 -17.05 -4.78
N VAL A 163 -9.90 -16.69 -3.95
CA VAL A 163 -8.95 -15.59 -4.24
C VAL A 163 -8.20 -15.82 -5.56
N VAL A 164 -7.71 -17.05 -5.79
CA VAL A 164 -7.04 -17.43 -7.04
C VAL A 164 -8.01 -17.36 -8.22
N GLN A 165 -9.24 -17.86 -8.06
CA GLN A 165 -10.28 -17.80 -9.08
C GLN A 165 -10.62 -16.34 -9.44
N ASP A 166 -10.86 -15.49 -8.45
CA ASP A 166 -11.19 -14.08 -8.62
C ASP A 166 -10.10 -13.33 -9.38
N THR A 167 -8.85 -13.66 -9.07
CA THR A 167 -7.67 -13.12 -9.75
C THR A 167 -7.62 -13.55 -11.21
N LEU A 168 -7.85 -14.83 -11.51
CA LEU A 168 -7.90 -15.33 -12.89
C LEU A 168 -9.03 -14.69 -13.70
N LEU A 169 -10.19 -14.45 -13.07
CA LEU A 169 -11.30 -13.74 -13.69
C LEU A 169 -10.94 -12.28 -14.00
N ALA A 170 -10.30 -11.57 -13.06
CA ALA A 170 -9.81 -10.21 -13.30
C ALA A 170 -8.79 -10.16 -14.45
N HIS A 171 -7.84 -11.10 -14.49
CA HIS A 171 -6.85 -11.19 -15.56
C HIS A 171 -7.51 -11.43 -16.92
N LYS A 172 -8.46 -12.38 -16.99
CA LYS A 172 -9.21 -12.69 -18.21
C LYS A 172 -9.98 -11.48 -18.71
N ASP A 173 -10.74 -10.83 -17.82
CA ASP A 173 -11.58 -9.68 -18.17
C ASP A 173 -10.72 -8.48 -18.63
N ALA A 174 -9.60 -8.22 -17.94
CA ALA A 174 -8.64 -7.20 -18.36
C ALA A 174 -8.02 -7.50 -19.73
N TYR A 175 -7.68 -8.76 -20.01
CA TYR A 175 -7.19 -9.18 -21.32
C TYR A 175 -8.24 -8.99 -22.42
N GLU A 176 -9.49 -9.44 -22.18
CA GLU A 176 -10.60 -9.31 -23.13
C GLU A 176 -10.92 -7.84 -23.44
N LYS A 177 -10.76 -6.94 -22.45
CA LYS A 177 -10.98 -5.50 -22.58
C LYS A 177 -9.74 -4.71 -22.98
N GLN A 178 -8.60 -5.37 -23.24
CA GLN A 178 -7.33 -4.74 -23.60
C GLN A 178 -6.86 -3.70 -22.57
N ALA A 179 -7.16 -3.92 -21.29
CA ALA A 179 -6.68 -3.10 -20.20
C ALA A 179 -5.30 -3.62 -19.75
N TYR A 180 -4.25 -2.89 -20.11
CA TYR A 180 -2.88 -3.25 -19.75
C TYR A 180 -2.59 -2.90 -18.29
N TYR A 181 -1.91 -3.81 -17.58
CA TYR A 181 -1.47 -3.60 -16.20
C TYR A 181 -0.09 -4.23 -15.99
N THR A 182 0.60 -3.80 -14.94
CA THR A 182 1.87 -4.37 -14.48
C THR A 182 1.63 -5.43 -13.40
N GLU A 183 2.50 -6.44 -13.27
CA GLU A 183 2.36 -7.52 -12.28
C GLU A 183 2.24 -7.01 -10.84
N THR A 184 2.88 -5.87 -10.54
CA THR A 184 2.79 -5.21 -9.24
C THR A 184 1.36 -4.79 -8.90
N SER A 185 0.50 -4.54 -9.88
CA SER A 185 -0.88 -4.09 -9.67
C SER A 185 -1.85 -5.25 -9.39
N LEU A 186 -1.67 -6.42 -10.01
CA LEU A 186 -2.58 -7.57 -9.82
C LEU A 186 -2.19 -8.51 -8.69
N SER A 187 -0.93 -8.51 -8.26
CA SER A 187 -0.52 -9.24 -7.05
C SER A 187 -1.32 -8.79 -5.81
N TRP A 188 -1.78 -7.52 -5.77
CA TRP A 188 -2.59 -7.00 -4.66
C TRP A 188 -4.09 -7.16 -4.85
N SER A 189 -4.57 -7.39 -6.09
CA SER A 189 -5.95 -7.81 -6.35
C SER A 189 -6.30 -9.15 -5.69
N LEU A 190 -5.29 -9.97 -5.36
CA LEU A 190 -5.43 -11.23 -4.62
C LEU A 190 -5.95 -11.05 -3.18
N GLN A 191 -5.99 -9.82 -2.65
CA GLN A 191 -6.40 -9.60 -1.27
C GLN A 191 -7.84 -9.12 -1.16
N ARG A 192 -8.73 -10.11 -1.18
CA ARG A 192 -10.18 -9.97 -1.01
C ARG A 192 -10.56 -9.23 0.29
N VAL A 193 -11.61 -8.42 0.17
CA VAL A 193 -12.45 -7.92 1.26
C VAL A 193 -13.04 -9.11 2.02
N LEU A 194 -12.46 -9.43 3.18
CA LEU A 194 -13.19 -10.18 4.18
C LEU A 194 -13.76 -9.15 5.16
N ASP A 195 -15.09 -9.08 5.18
CA ASP A 195 -15.93 -8.23 6.02
C ASP A 195 -15.24 -7.73 7.29
N ASN A 196 -15.30 -6.41 7.51
CA ASN A 196 -15.00 -5.62 8.72
C ASN A 196 -14.87 -6.41 10.05
N GLN A 197 -13.85 -7.25 10.16
CA GLN A 197 -13.54 -8.00 11.37
C GLN A 197 -12.07 -7.76 11.68
N PRO A 198 -11.73 -7.19 12.85
CA PRO A 198 -10.35 -6.90 13.22
C PRO A 198 -9.56 -8.20 13.34
N ALA A 199 -8.74 -8.50 12.35
CA ALA A 199 -7.92 -9.71 12.28
C ALA A 199 -6.55 -9.52 12.94
N TRP A 200 -6.50 -8.96 14.15
CA TRP A 200 -5.23 -8.71 14.84
C TRP A 200 -5.35 -8.88 16.35
N GLY A 201 -5.54 -10.11 16.82
CA GLY A 201 -5.30 -10.48 18.23
C GLY A 201 -4.49 -11.78 18.27
N PRO A 202 -3.61 -11.99 19.26
CA PRO A 202 -2.94 -13.29 19.42
C PRO A 202 -4.00 -14.36 19.68
N ASP A 203 -4.06 -15.37 18.81
CA ASP A 203 -4.88 -16.55 19.00
C ASP A 203 -4.29 -17.39 20.13
N ASN A 204 -4.86 -17.22 21.33
CA ASN A 204 -4.47 -17.98 22.53
C ASN A 204 -5.15 -19.37 22.60
N SER A 205 -5.71 -19.90 21.51
CA SER A 205 -6.45 -21.17 21.55
C SER A 205 -5.60 -22.45 21.55
N CYS A 206 -4.27 -22.35 21.52
CA CYS A 206 -3.37 -23.50 21.65
C CYS A 206 -2.50 -23.40 22.91
N GLN A 207 -3.07 -23.80 24.06
CA GLN A 207 -2.23 -24.28 25.17
C GLN A 207 -2.23 -25.82 25.15
N PRO A 208 -1.07 -26.48 25.11
CA PRO A 208 -1.00 -27.92 25.17
C PRO A 208 -1.39 -28.38 26.58
N THR A 209 -2.39 -29.28 26.65
CA THR A 209 -2.68 -30.12 27.81
C THR A 209 -1.58 -31.12 28.07
#